data_AF-E6QLR1-F1
#
_entry.id   AF-E6QLR1-F1
#
_cell.length_a   1.000
_cell.length_b   1.000
_cell.length_c   1.000
_cell.angle_alpha   90.00
_cell.angle_beta   90.00
_cell.angle_gamma   90.00
#
_symmetry.space_group_name_H-M   'P 1'
#
loop_
_entity.id
_entity.type
_entity.pdbx_description
1 polymer ?
#
loop_
_entity_poly.entity_id
_entity_poly.type
_entity_poly.pdbx_seq_one_letter_code
_entity_poly.pdbx_strand_id
1 'polypeptide(L)'
;MPTAEPCSDHITDAVAVIRNVLRIRQVSVAWSGGKDSSVILGLTIQAAQSLLTAGVDLNAPILVTHGDTLVENPEIRAYADDEITRLRGYAERHAIPLQVHVARPNLTESWQLRVIGGRALPSFPGTNHDCTMDLKIKPMQRLRKRLGDPSSMVTIIGTRFEESPQRYARMTDR
;
A
#
# COMPACT_ATOMS: atom_id res chain seq x y z
N MET A 1 7.12 -33.70 -8.47
CA MET A 1 7.17 -32.70 -7.38
C MET A 1 7.90 -31.50 -7.91
N PRO A 2 7.32 -30.28 -7.90
CA PRO A 2 8.10 -29.10 -8.25
C PRO A 2 9.13 -28.90 -7.15
N THR A 3 10.40 -28.98 -7.51
CA THR A 3 11.52 -28.63 -6.65
C THR A 3 11.36 -27.15 -6.28
N ALA A 4 11.18 -26.85 -5.00
CA ALA A 4 11.13 -25.47 -4.53
C ALA A 4 12.42 -24.77 -4.97
N GLU A 5 12.31 -23.80 -5.89
CA GLU A 5 13.41 -22.90 -6.21
C GLU A 5 13.87 -22.20 -4.92
N PRO A 6 15.18 -21.95 -4.75
CA PRO A 6 15.67 -21.30 -3.54
C PRO A 6 15.03 -19.92 -3.38
N CYS A 7 14.56 -19.61 -2.17
CA CYS A 7 13.92 -18.32 -1.85
C CYS A 7 14.76 -17.09 -2.23
N SER A 8 16.09 -17.22 -2.27
CA SER A 8 17.03 -16.18 -2.73
C SER A 8 16.75 -15.71 -4.15
N ASP A 9 16.31 -16.62 -5.02
CA ASP A 9 16.18 -16.36 -6.45
C ASP A 9 14.93 -15.50 -6.68
N HIS A 10 13.82 -15.85 -6.03
CA HIS A 10 12.60 -15.03 -6.06
C HIS A 10 12.77 -13.62 -5.49
N ILE A 11 13.57 -13.45 -4.43
CA ILE A 11 13.87 -12.13 -3.88
C ILE A 11 14.69 -11.31 -4.89
N THR A 12 15.71 -11.93 -5.48
CA THR A 12 16.57 -11.27 -6.48
C THR A 12 15.77 -10.82 -7.69
N ASP A 13 14.90 -11.69 -8.20
CA ASP A 13 14.01 -11.40 -9.32
C ASP A 13 13.03 -10.27 -9.00
N ALA A 14 12.38 -10.32 -7.83
CA ALA A 14 11.45 -9.29 -7.40
C ALA A 14 12.15 -7.93 -7.27
N VAL A 15 13.35 -7.89 -6.66
CA VAL A 15 14.15 -6.67 -6.54
C VAL A 15 14.58 -6.15 -7.90
N ALA A 16 14.98 -7.03 -8.83
CA ALA A 16 15.36 -6.64 -10.19
C ALA A 16 14.19 -6.00 -10.96
N VAL A 17 12.99 -6.58 -10.85
CA VAL A 17 11.77 -6.02 -11.45
C VAL A 17 11.45 -4.65 -10.84
N ILE A 18 11.45 -4.54 -9.50
CA ILE A 18 11.14 -3.28 -8.82
C ILE A 18 12.15 -2.18 -9.17
N ARG A 19 13.45 -2.51 -9.24
CA ARG A 19 14.50 -1.59 -9.69
C ARG A 19 14.19 -1.01 -11.05
N ASN A 20 13.79 -1.84 -12.01
CA ASN A 20 13.48 -1.37 -13.35
C ASN A 20 12.32 -0.38 -13.32
N VAL A 21 11.24 -0.68 -12.60
CA VAL A 21 10.08 0.20 -12.50
C VAL A 21 10.43 1.54 -11.82
N LEU A 22 11.23 1.52 -10.74
CA LEU A 22 11.67 2.73 -10.03
C LEU A 22 12.45 3.72 -10.89
N ARG A 23 13.12 3.23 -11.95
CA ARG A 23 13.89 4.07 -12.89
C ARG A 23 13.04 4.75 -13.95
N ILE A 24 11.85 4.23 -14.25
CA ILE A 24 11.06 4.67 -15.41
C ILE A 24 9.68 5.24 -15.04
N ARG A 25 9.18 4.98 -13.83
CA ARG A 25 7.83 5.36 -13.41
C ARG A 25 7.79 5.88 -11.97
N GLN A 26 6.81 6.73 -11.70
CA GLN A 26 6.41 7.04 -10.33
C GLN A 26 5.84 5.78 -9.67
N VAL A 27 6.46 5.36 -8.57
CA VAL A 27 6.03 4.18 -7.80
C VAL A 27 5.25 4.61 -6.57
N SER A 28 4.15 3.90 -6.31
CA SER A 28 3.45 3.91 -5.04
C SER A 28 3.39 2.50 -4.46
N VAL A 29 3.67 2.35 -3.17
CA VAL A 29 3.51 1.09 -2.43
C VAL A 29 2.27 1.19 -1.57
N ALA A 30 1.30 0.29 -1.75
CA ALA A 30 0.14 0.20 -0.87
C ALA A 30 0.49 -0.65 0.35
N TRP A 31 0.56 -0.01 1.52
CA TRP A 31 0.99 -0.64 2.76
C TRP A 31 -0.11 -0.64 3.81
N SER A 32 -0.43 -1.81 4.35
CA SER A 32 -1.52 -2.00 5.32
C SER A 32 -1.05 -2.42 6.71
N GLY A 33 0.27 -2.45 6.96
CA GLY A 33 0.82 -3.04 8.19
C GLY A 33 0.73 -4.57 8.25
N GLY A 34 0.31 -5.22 7.16
CA GLY A 34 0.25 -6.68 7.07
C GLY A 34 1.54 -7.27 6.51
N LYS A 35 1.80 -8.55 6.81
CA LYS A 35 3.01 -9.28 6.41
C LYS A 35 3.40 -9.09 4.93
N ASP A 36 2.46 -9.28 4.01
CA ASP A 36 2.77 -9.28 2.58
C ASP A 36 3.09 -7.86 2.10
N SER A 37 2.34 -6.87 2.59
CA SER A 37 2.58 -5.46 2.27
C SER A 37 3.90 -4.95 2.85
N SER A 38 4.30 -5.44 4.03
CA SER A 38 5.57 -5.09 4.66
C SER A 38 6.76 -5.72 3.93
N VAL A 39 6.64 -6.97 3.45
CA VAL A 39 7.67 -7.61 2.61
C VAL A 39 7.88 -6.82 1.32
N ILE A 40 6.79 -6.49 0.61
CA ILE A 40 6.88 -5.73 -0.64
C ILE A 40 7.49 -4.33 -0.41
N LEU A 41 7.11 -3.67 0.69
CA LEU A 41 7.72 -2.39 1.07
C LEU A 41 9.22 -2.54 1.31
N GLY A 42 9.64 -3.56 2.05
CA GLY A 42 11.06 -3.87 2.29
C GLY A 42 11.84 -4.12 1.00
N LEU A 43 11.31 -4.95 0.10
CA LEU A 43 11.92 -5.20 -1.21
C LEU A 43 12.02 -3.94 -2.07
N THR A 44 11.02 -3.05 -1.99
CA THR A 44 11.04 -1.77 -2.70
C THR A 44 12.12 -0.83 -2.15
N ILE A 45 12.29 -0.78 -0.83
CA ILE A 45 13.35 0.01 -0.18
C ILE A 45 14.73 -0.57 -0.53
N GLN A 46 14.89 -1.89 -0.52
CA GLN A 46 16.13 -2.56 -0.91
C GLN A 46 16.50 -2.26 -2.37
N ALA A 47 15.52 -2.33 -3.28
CA ALA A 47 15.69 -1.97 -4.68
C ALA A 47 16.13 -0.50 -4.85
N ALA A 48 15.50 0.42 -4.12
CA ALA A 48 15.85 1.84 -4.14
C ALA A 48 17.26 2.08 -3.61
N GLN A 49 17.62 1.48 -2.48
CA GLN A 49 18.95 1.61 -1.88
C GLN A 49 20.03 1.06 -2.81
N SER A 50 19.77 -0.07 -3.49
CA SER A 50 20.67 -0.62 -4.51
C SER A 50 20.93 0.35 -5.66
N LEU A 51 19.90 1.05 -6.15
CA LEU A 51 20.06 2.06 -7.21
C LEU A 51 20.85 3.27 -6.74
N LEU A 52 20.50 3.82 -5.57
CA LEU A 52 21.16 5.00 -5.01
C LEU A 52 22.65 4.71 -4.69
N THR A 53 22.96 3.52 -4.18
CA THR A 53 24.34 3.09 -3.92
C THR A 53 25.15 2.95 -5.20
N ALA A 54 24.50 2.58 -6.31
CA ALA A 54 25.10 2.53 -7.64
C ALA A 54 25.17 3.91 -8.33
N GLY A 55 24.82 5.00 -7.65
CA GLY A 55 24.81 6.35 -8.20
C GLY A 55 23.68 6.61 -9.20
N VAL A 56 22.60 5.82 -9.15
CA VAL A 56 21.43 5.97 -10.03
C VAL A 56 20.28 6.59 -9.23
N ASP A 57 19.85 7.78 -9.65
CA ASP A 57 18.68 8.43 -9.09
C ASP A 57 17.37 7.70 -9.46
N LEU A 58 16.37 7.81 -8.57
CA LEU A 58 15.02 7.33 -8.86
C LEU A 58 14.30 8.32 -9.78
N ASN A 59 13.34 7.85 -10.57
CA ASN A 59 12.53 8.72 -11.42
C ASN A 59 11.75 9.77 -10.60
N ALA A 60 11.30 9.38 -9.41
CA ALA A 60 10.58 10.23 -8.47
C ALA A 60 10.60 9.60 -7.05
N PRO A 61 10.24 10.35 -6.00
CA PRO A 61 10.16 9.81 -4.65
C PRO A 61 9.17 8.66 -4.53
N ILE A 62 9.50 7.61 -3.78
CA ILE A 62 8.60 6.47 -3.53
C ILE A 62 7.44 6.95 -2.65
N LEU A 63 6.21 6.73 -3.11
CA LEU A 63 5.01 7.08 -2.35
C LEU A 63 4.50 5.86 -1.59
N VAL A 64 4.60 5.87 -0.27
CA VAL A 64 3.98 4.83 0.57
C VAL A 64 2.60 5.31 0.96
N THR A 65 1.57 4.55 0.62
CA THR A 65 0.17 4.88 0.92
C THR A 65 -0.39 3.93 1.96
N HIS A 66 -0.95 4.49 3.03
CA HIS A 66 -1.58 3.75 4.11
C HIS A 66 -3.03 4.21 4.28
N GLY A 67 -3.95 3.29 4.52
CA GLY A 67 -5.36 3.60 4.79
C GLY A 67 -5.66 3.45 6.28
N ASP A 68 -5.92 4.57 6.96
CA ASP A 68 -6.38 4.61 8.34
C ASP A 68 -7.91 4.73 8.35
N THR A 69 -8.58 3.63 8.68
CA THR A 69 -10.05 3.54 8.67
C THR A 69 -10.70 4.24 9.87
N LEU A 70 -9.91 4.67 10.85
CA LEU A 70 -10.34 5.20 12.16
C LEU A 70 -11.16 4.22 13.02
N VAL A 71 -11.28 2.96 12.62
CA VAL A 71 -12.02 1.90 13.33
C VAL A 71 -11.18 0.65 13.58
N GLU A 72 -9.88 0.69 13.28
CA GLU A 72 -8.96 -0.39 13.60
C GLU A 72 -8.78 -0.54 15.12
N ASN A 73 -8.32 -1.73 15.54
CA ASN A 73 -7.91 -1.96 16.91
C ASN A 73 -6.82 -0.92 17.31
N PRO A 74 -6.93 -0.25 18.47
CA PRO A 74 -5.94 0.71 18.95
C PRO A 74 -4.49 0.22 18.90
N GLU A 75 -4.24 -1.05 19.22
CA GLU A 75 -2.91 -1.66 19.18
C GLU A 75 -2.38 -1.77 17.75
N ILE A 76 -3.24 -2.13 16.80
CA ILE A 76 -2.88 -2.23 15.38
C ILE A 76 -2.62 -0.84 14.80
N ARG A 77 -3.41 0.16 15.21
CA ARG A 77 -3.19 1.55 14.83
C ARG A 77 -1.86 2.08 15.38
N ALA A 78 -1.58 1.85 16.66
CA ALA A 78 -0.32 2.26 17.29
C ALA A 78 0.88 1.60 16.59
N TYR A 79 0.80 0.30 16.31
CA TYR A 79 1.80 -0.40 15.51
C TYR A 79 2.02 0.24 14.14
N ALA A 80 0.94 0.57 13.42
CA ALA A 80 1.05 1.20 12.11
C ALA A 80 1.71 2.58 12.18
N ASP A 81 1.34 3.40 13.16
CA ASP A 81 1.91 4.73 13.38
C ASP A 81 3.42 4.65 13.75
N ASP A 82 3.80 3.68 14.57
CA ASP A 82 5.21 3.42 14.94
C ASP A 82 6.03 2.97 13.73
N GLU A 83 5.51 2.05 12.92
CA GLU A 83 6.20 1.57 11.72
C GLU A 83 6.34 2.68 10.66
N ILE A 84 5.34 3.55 10.50
CA ILE A 84 5.45 4.74 9.64
C ILE A 84 6.56 5.67 10.14
N THR A 85 6.67 5.85 11.46
CA THR A 85 7.72 6.68 12.08
C THR A 85 9.10 6.08 11.83
N ARG A 86 9.26 4.76 12.02
CA ARG A 86 10.50 4.04 11.74
C ARG A 86 10.89 4.11 10.27
N LEU A 87 9.92 3.95 9.37
CA LEU A 87 10.11 4.03 7.93
C LEU A 87 10.61 5.40 7.50
N ARG A 88 10.00 6.48 8.00
CA ARG A 88 10.45 7.85 7.74
C ARG A 88 11.88 8.07 8.23
N GLY A 89 12.17 7.67 9.46
CA GLY A 89 13.52 7.78 10.02
C GLY A 89 14.55 6.95 9.25
N TYR A 90 14.18 5.77 8.75
CA TYR A 90 15.06 4.96 7.91
C TYR A 90 15.32 5.64 6.57
N ALA A 91 14.28 6.13 5.89
CA ALA A 91 14.41 6.82 4.62
C ALA A 91 15.31 8.05 4.73
N GLU A 92 15.15 8.86 5.79
CA GLU A 92 15.98 10.02 6.06
C GLU A 92 17.44 9.64 6.29
N ARG A 93 17.72 8.67 7.17
CA ARG A 93 19.09 8.20 7.47
C ARG A 93 19.84 7.68 6.24
N HIS A 94 19.12 7.10 5.29
CA HIS A 94 19.69 6.51 4.08
C HIS A 94 19.51 7.38 2.82
N ALA A 95 19.05 8.64 2.98
CA ALA A 95 18.77 9.56 1.88
C ALA A 95 17.88 8.95 0.77
N ILE A 96 16.95 8.07 1.15
CA ILE A 96 16.01 7.45 0.22
C ILE A 96 14.85 8.43 0.02
N PRO A 97 14.58 8.89 -1.22
CA PRO A 97 13.47 9.80 -1.47
C PRO A 97 12.15 9.02 -1.34
N LEU A 98 11.55 9.08 -0.15
CA LEU A 98 10.34 8.35 0.20
C LEU A 98 9.38 9.24 1.00
N GLN A 99 8.10 9.19 0.65
CA GLN A 99 7.05 9.95 1.33
C GLN A 99 5.94 9.01 1.77
N VAL A 100 5.53 9.12 3.03
CA VAL A 100 4.42 8.32 3.58
C VAL A 100 3.17 9.17 3.70
N HIS A 101 2.09 8.72 3.06
CA HIS A 101 0.80 9.39 2.97
C HIS A 101 -0.31 8.53 3.57
N VAL A 102 -1.07 9.11 4.50
CA VAL A 102 -2.16 8.41 5.20
C VAL A 102 -3.51 8.91 4.68
N ALA A 103 -4.32 8.00 4.15
CA ALA A 103 -5.69 8.25 3.74
C ALA A 103 -6.64 8.03 4.94
N ARG A 104 -7.51 9.00 5.19
CA ARG A 104 -8.53 8.94 6.24
C ARG A 104 -9.92 9.29 5.70
N PRO A 105 -10.97 8.63 6.17
CA PRO A 105 -12.33 9.04 5.86
C PRO A 105 -12.60 10.46 6.36
N ASN A 106 -13.43 11.17 5.62
CA ASN A 106 -13.97 12.43 6.08
C ASN A 106 -14.88 12.18 7.28
N LEU A 107 -15.06 13.21 8.09
CA LEU A 107 -15.99 13.15 9.21
C LEU A 107 -17.40 12.73 8.76
N THR A 108 -17.89 13.26 7.64
CA THR A 108 -19.20 12.90 7.04
C THR A 108 -19.30 11.47 6.49
N GLU A 109 -18.17 10.78 6.32
CA GLU A 109 -18.09 9.37 5.91
C GLU A 109 -18.11 8.42 7.12
N SER A 110 -17.97 8.94 8.34
CA SER A 110 -18.06 8.16 9.57
C SER A 110 -19.44 7.53 9.76
N TRP A 111 -19.48 6.35 10.36
CA TRP A 111 -20.72 5.63 10.63
C TRP A 111 -21.69 6.49 11.47
N GLN A 112 -21.17 7.16 12.51
CA GLN A 112 -21.97 7.97 13.44
C GLN A 112 -22.73 9.07 12.69
N LEU A 113 -22.04 9.86 11.87
CA LEU A 113 -22.69 10.98 11.16
C LEU A 113 -23.55 10.53 10.00
N ARG A 114 -23.27 9.37 9.40
CA ARG A 114 -24.15 8.81 8.37
C ARG A 114 -25.46 8.29 8.97
N VAL A 115 -25.38 7.54 10.06
CA VAL A 115 -26.53 6.86 10.66
C VAL A 115 -27.33 7.79 11.56
N ILE A 116 -26.68 8.38 12.58
CA ILE A 116 -27.36 9.26 13.54
C ILE A 116 -27.82 10.55 12.86
N GLY A 117 -27.06 11.04 11.88
CA GLY A 117 -27.43 12.19 11.06
C GLY A 117 -28.50 11.92 10.01
N GLY A 118 -29.07 10.70 9.94
CA GLY A 118 -30.16 10.35 9.03
C GLY A 118 -29.80 10.30 7.55
N ARG A 119 -28.51 10.22 7.20
CA ARG A 119 -28.02 10.20 5.81
C ARG A 119 -27.94 8.78 5.22
N ALA A 120 -27.95 7.76 6.07
CA ALA A 120 -27.95 6.36 5.68
C ALA A 120 -28.55 5.50 6.81
N LEU A 121 -29.06 4.32 6.45
CA LEU A 121 -29.42 3.29 7.42
C LEU A 121 -28.15 2.56 7.91
N PRO A 122 -28.14 2.04 9.15
CA PRO A 122 -27.01 1.26 9.65
C PRO A 122 -26.79 0.02 8.79
N SER A 123 -25.54 -0.24 8.42
CA SER A 123 -25.16 -1.46 7.70
C SER A 123 -25.14 -2.63 8.68
N PHE A 124 -25.84 -3.71 8.34
CA PHE A 124 -25.85 -4.97 9.08
C PHE A 124 -25.01 -6.03 8.35
N PRO A 125 -24.52 -7.07 9.05
CA PRO A 125 -23.82 -8.18 8.41
C PRO A 125 -24.61 -8.74 7.21
N GLY A 126 -23.97 -8.81 6.03
CA GLY A 126 -24.57 -9.35 4.80
C GLY A 126 -25.48 -8.40 4.01
N THR A 127 -25.68 -7.16 4.47
CA THR A 127 -26.53 -6.19 3.76
C THR A 127 -25.73 -5.38 2.73
N ASN A 128 -24.88 -4.47 3.22
CA ASN A 128 -24.25 -3.45 2.40
C ASN A 128 -22.74 -3.38 2.67
N HIS A 129 -21.95 -2.99 1.66
CA HIS A 129 -20.50 -2.82 1.78
C HIS A 129 -20.10 -1.36 2.06
N ASP A 130 -20.95 -0.60 2.77
CA ASP A 130 -20.75 0.82 3.07
C ASP A 130 -19.40 1.08 3.76
N CYS A 131 -19.03 0.28 4.77
CA CYS A 131 -17.75 0.46 5.47
C CYS A 131 -16.55 0.29 4.51
N THR A 132 -16.61 -0.65 3.57
CA THR A 132 -15.55 -0.83 2.56
C THR A 132 -15.46 0.37 1.62
N MET A 133 -16.61 0.89 1.20
CA MET A 133 -16.65 2.04 0.30
C MET A 133 -16.16 3.32 0.98
N ASP A 134 -16.71 3.64 2.15
CA ASP A 134 -16.53 4.93 2.80
C ASP A 134 -15.27 5.02 3.66
N LEU A 135 -14.88 3.94 4.33
CA LEU A 135 -13.71 3.94 5.20
C LEU A 135 -12.43 3.53 4.47
N LYS A 136 -12.51 2.77 3.37
CA LYS A 136 -11.32 2.26 2.64
C LYS A 136 -11.18 2.83 1.23
N ILE A 137 -12.18 2.65 0.37
CA ILE A 137 -12.05 2.94 -1.07
C ILE A 137 -12.05 4.45 -1.35
N LYS A 138 -13.05 5.19 -0.89
CA LYS A 138 -13.16 6.65 -1.15
C LYS A 138 -11.95 7.42 -0.59
N PRO A 139 -11.48 7.20 0.64
CA PRO A 139 -10.32 7.91 1.17
C PRO A 139 -9.06 7.66 0.34
N MET A 140 -8.83 6.40 -0.05
CA MET A 140 -7.67 6.04 -0.84
C MET A 140 -7.73 6.61 -2.27
N GLN A 141 -8.91 6.63 -2.90
CA GLN A 141 -9.10 7.28 -4.20
C GLN A 141 -8.84 8.78 -4.13
N ARG A 142 -9.34 9.46 -3.09
CA ARG A 142 -9.07 10.89 -2.85
C ARG A 142 -7.58 11.14 -2.61
N LEU A 143 -6.90 10.27 -1.87
CA LEU A 143 -5.45 10.38 -1.70
C LEU A 143 -4.72 10.21 -3.03
N ARG A 144 -4.99 9.15 -3.80
CA ARG A 144 -4.33 8.90 -5.09
C ARG A 144 -4.49 10.06 -6.06
N LYS A 145 -5.69 10.64 -6.17
CA LYS A 145 -5.94 11.82 -7.01
C LYS A 145 -5.13 13.05 -6.59
N ARG A 146 -4.85 13.23 -5.28
CA ARG A 146 -4.02 14.33 -4.77
C ARG A 146 -2.54 14.11 -5.03
N LEU A 147 -2.08 12.86 -5.06
CA LEU A 147 -0.68 12.51 -5.28
C LEU A 147 -0.27 12.61 -6.75
N GLY A 148 -1.21 12.57 -7.68
CA GLY A 148 -0.96 12.74 -9.11
C GLY A 148 -1.99 12.00 -9.96
N ASP A 149 -1.70 11.90 -11.26
CA ASP A 149 -2.52 11.10 -12.17
C ASP A 149 -2.35 9.59 -11.86
N PRO A 150 -3.42 8.88 -11.46
CA PRO A 150 -3.33 7.44 -11.21
C PRO A 150 -2.90 6.61 -12.42
N SER A 151 -3.04 7.13 -13.65
CA SER A 151 -2.66 6.42 -14.89
C SER A 151 -1.14 6.42 -15.13
N SER A 152 -0.44 7.43 -14.61
CA SER A 152 1.01 7.58 -14.78
C SER A 152 1.82 6.85 -13.71
N MET A 153 1.16 6.42 -12.63
CA MET A 153 1.76 5.76 -11.46
C MET A 153 1.63 4.23 -11.49
N VAL A 154 2.68 3.53 -11.09
CA VAL A 154 2.63 2.08 -10.82
C VAL A 154 2.40 1.86 -9.33
N THR A 155 1.32 1.14 -8.98
CA THR A 155 1.05 0.75 -7.59
C THR A 155 1.53 -0.68 -7.35
N ILE A 156 2.49 -0.86 -6.45
CA ILE A 156 2.98 -2.17 -6.02
C ILE A 156 2.14 -2.63 -4.83
N ILE A 157 1.65 -3.87 -4.90
CA ILE A 157 0.76 -4.50 -3.91
C ILE A 157 1.27 -5.91 -3.55
N GLY A 158 1.03 -6.33 -2.31
CA GLY A 158 1.40 -7.67 -1.81
C GLY A 158 0.32 -8.73 -2.02
N THR A 159 -0.30 -8.80 -3.20
CA THR A 159 -1.28 -9.86 -3.53
C THR A 159 -0.58 -11.12 -3.99
N ARG A 160 -1.05 -12.29 -3.57
CA ARG A 160 -0.47 -13.59 -3.95
C ARG A 160 -1.44 -14.42 -4.79
N PHE A 161 -0.94 -15.14 -5.77
CA PHE A 161 -1.73 -16.05 -6.62
C PHE A 161 -2.47 -17.11 -5.79
N GLU A 162 -1.82 -17.62 -4.74
CA GLU A 162 -2.36 -18.66 -3.84
C GLU A 162 -3.31 -18.11 -2.76
N GLU A 163 -3.60 -16.81 -2.75
CA GLU A 163 -4.41 -16.22 -1.67
C GLU A 163 -5.90 -16.58 -1.77
N SER A 164 -6.45 -16.67 -2.99
CA SER A 164 -7.79 -17.22 -3.24
C SER A 164 -8.02 -17.44 -4.74
N PRO A 165 -8.93 -18.35 -5.14
CA PRO A 165 -9.31 -18.55 -6.55
C PRO A 165 -9.80 -17.26 -7.23
N GLN A 166 -10.53 -16.41 -6.51
CA GLN A 166 -11.02 -15.13 -7.03
C GLN A 166 -9.88 -14.13 -7.29
N ARG A 167 -8.84 -14.10 -6.44
CA ARG A 167 -7.67 -13.25 -6.65
C ARG A 167 -6.81 -13.77 -7.80
N TYR A 168 -6.65 -15.09 -7.90
CA TYR A 168 -5.96 -15.73 -9.02
C TYR A 168 -6.59 -15.32 -10.36
N ALA A 169 -7.90 -15.51 -10.53
CA ALA A 169 -8.62 -15.16 -11.75
C ALA A 169 -8.44 -13.67 -12.11
N ARG A 170 -8.57 -12.76 -11.14
CA ARG A 170 -8.39 -11.31 -11.37
C ARG A 170 -6.97 -10.92 -11.77
N MET A 171 -5.96 -11.70 -11.39
CA MET A 171 -4.56 -11.46 -11.74
C MET A 171 -4.22 -12.02 -13.12
N THR A 172 -4.89 -13.10 -13.55
CA THR A 172 -4.68 -13.74 -14.86
C THR A 172 -5.54 -13.15 -15.98
N ASP A 173 -6.71 -12.57 -15.67
CA ASP A 173 -7.64 -12.00 -16.66
C ASP A 173 -7.21 -10.61 -17.20
N ARG A 174 -5.93 -10.25 -17.08
CA ARG A 174 -5.38 -8.95 -17.49
C ARG A 174 -4.32 -9.09 -18.55
#